data_AF-A0A4R3K6L3-F1
#
_entry.id   AF-A0A4R3K6L3-F1
#
_cell.length_a   1.000
_cell.length_b   1.000
_cell.length_c   1.000
_cell.angle_alpha   90.00
_cell.angle_beta   90.00
_cell.angle_gamma   90.00
#
_symmetry.space_group_name_H-M   'P 1'
#
loop_
_entity.id
_entity.type
_entity.pdbx_description
1 polymer ?
#
loop_
_entity_poly.entity_id
_entity_poly.type
_entity_poly.pdbx_seq_one_letter_code
_entity_poly.pdbx_strand_id
1 'polypeptide(L)'
;MGSANFAIFTTLVQKQKKQLIPFPVDCLPGEIRTYTKAAAESLQVPVGMIASFVLSVLSLSIQGKFEIQVKQDWTETVNLYLLVIARPSERKSPALKEVTSPIFNYTEKENERRRPKIQKYEMEKKILTGRLKTIQESLSKQGEKSQYDIQDALDCQCCPAN
;
A
#
# COMPACT_ATOMS: atom_id res chain seq x y z
N MET A 1 -12.92 47.82 -0.73
CA MET A 1 -12.65 46.68 -1.64
C MET A 1 -11.14 46.53 -1.74
N GLY A 2 -10.55 45.63 -0.93
CA GLY A 2 -9.10 45.40 -0.93
C GLY A 2 -8.72 44.41 -2.03
N SER A 3 -7.87 44.84 -2.96
CA SER A 3 -7.32 43.98 -4.01
C SER A 3 -6.38 42.94 -3.39
N ALA A 4 -6.69 41.66 -3.58
CA ALA A 4 -5.78 40.59 -3.24
C ALA A 4 -4.58 40.64 -4.19
N ASN A 5 -3.44 41.12 -3.70
CA ASN A 5 -2.15 40.99 -4.37
C ASN A 5 -1.72 39.52 -4.34
N PHE A 6 -2.00 38.78 -5.42
CA PHE A 6 -1.29 37.54 -5.69
C PHE A 6 0.18 37.89 -5.94
N ALA A 7 1.06 37.41 -5.07
CA ALA A 7 2.49 37.55 -5.28
C ALA A 7 2.87 36.91 -6.63
N ILE A 8 3.50 37.67 -7.51
CA ILE A 8 4.10 37.17 -8.74
C ILE A 8 5.15 36.14 -8.32
N PHE A 9 4.95 34.88 -8.71
CA PHE A 9 5.95 33.84 -8.51
C PHE A 9 7.27 34.32 -9.13
N THR A 10 8.27 34.59 -8.29
CA THR A 10 9.63 34.87 -8.74
C THR A 10 10.08 33.74 -9.65
N THR A 11 10.63 34.08 -10.81
CA THR A 11 11.20 33.10 -11.74
C THR A 11 12.20 32.24 -10.99
N LEU A 12 12.03 30.92 -11.04
CA LEU A 12 13.03 29.99 -10.48
C LEU A 12 14.36 30.27 -11.18
N VAL A 13 15.27 30.97 -10.51
CA VAL A 13 16.61 31.27 -11.03
C VAL A 13 17.40 29.96 -11.02
N GLN A 14 17.40 29.28 -12.15
CA GLN A 14 18.11 28.03 -12.35
C GLN A 14 19.60 28.31 -12.60
N LYS A 15 20.34 28.65 -11.54
CA LYS A 15 21.80 28.47 -11.55
C LYS A 15 22.39 28.57 -10.14
N GLN A 16 22.43 27.44 -9.46
CA GLN A 16 23.53 27.19 -8.54
C GLN A 16 24.15 25.85 -8.90
N LYS A 17 25.43 25.90 -9.28
CA LYS A 17 26.28 24.73 -9.51
C LYS A 17 26.66 24.15 -8.14
N LYS A 18 25.66 23.68 -7.39
CA LYS A 18 25.84 23.05 -6.08
C LYS A 18 26.45 21.67 -6.34
N GLN A 19 27.67 21.43 -5.84
CA GLN A 19 28.21 20.07 -5.79
C GLN A 19 27.27 19.22 -4.93
N LEU A 20 26.64 18.24 -5.55
CA LEU A 20 25.75 17.32 -4.85
C LEU A 20 26.61 16.25 -4.19
N ILE A 21 26.43 16.09 -2.89
CA ILE A 21 27.03 14.98 -2.14
C ILE A 21 26.43 13.69 -2.71
N PRO A 22 27.24 12.66 -3.05
CA PRO A 22 26.72 11.39 -3.54
C PRO A 22 25.84 10.72 -2.48
N PHE A 23 24.90 9.89 -2.93
CA PHE A 23 24.07 9.12 -2.02
C PHE A 23 24.95 8.19 -1.15
N PRO A 24 24.76 8.15 0.18
CA PRO A 24 25.60 7.38 1.10
C PRO A 24 25.23 5.90 1.07
N VAL A 25 25.52 5.22 -0.05
CA VAL A 25 25.18 3.81 -0.27
C VAL A 25 25.82 2.87 0.77
N ASP A 26 26.95 3.27 1.37
CA ASP A 26 27.66 2.46 2.34
C ASP A 26 26.94 2.36 3.70
N CYS A 27 26.02 3.28 3.99
CA CYS A 27 25.13 3.23 5.15
C CYS A 27 24.03 2.15 5.04
N LEU A 28 23.82 1.56 3.86
CA LEU A 28 22.86 0.48 3.70
C LEU A 28 23.39 -0.84 4.31
N PRO A 29 22.51 -1.69 4.89
CA PRO A 29 22.89 -3.01 5.40
C PRO A 29 23.51 -3.90 4.32
N GLY A 30 24.39 -4.85 4.71
CA GLY A 30 25.26 -5.63 3.81
C GLY A 30 24.62 -6.09 2.49
N GLU A 31 23.67 -7.03 2.55
CA GLU A 31 23.01 -7.58 1.35
C GLU A 31 22.26 -6.51 0.54
N ILE A 32 21.59 -5.59 1.24
CA ILE A 32 20.84 -4.49 0.63
C ILE A 32 21.77 -3.57 -0.14
N ARG A 33 22.95 -3.26 0.42
CA ARG A 33 24.00 -2.46 -0.21
C ARG A 33 24.54 -3.15 -1.45
N THR A 34 24.87 -4.43 -1.36
CA THR A 34 25.38 -5.22 -2.48
C THR A 34 24.36 -5.26 -3.62
N TYR A 35 23.11 -5.58 -3.33
CA TYR A 35 22.02 -5.54 -4.31
C TYR A 35 21.85 -4.16 -4.93
N THR A 36 21.81 -3.10 -4.11
CA THR A 36 21.60 -1.73 -4.58
C THR A 36 22.71 -1.29 -5.55
N LYS A 37 23.97 -1.61 -5.26
CA LYS A 37 25.11 -1.32 -6.15
C LYS A 37 25.01 -2.11 -7.45
N ALA A 38 24.77 -3.42 -7.36
CA ALA A 38 24.67 -4.30 -8.52
C ALA A 38 23.50 -3.95 -9.45
N ALA A 39 22.33 -3.64 -8.90
CA ALA A 39 21.16 -3.23 -9.67
C ALA A 39 21.36 -1.86 -10.33
N ALA A 40 22.00 -0.92 -9.63
CA ALA A 40 22.34 0.39 -10.20
C ALA A 40 23.34 0.26 -11.37
N GLU A 41 24.35 -0.59 -11.21
CA GLU A 41 25.32 -0.90 -12.26
C GLU A 41 24.67 -1.61 -13.45
N SER A 42 23.85 -2.64 -13.21
CA SER A 42 23.16 -3.39 -14.26
C SER A 42 22.23 -2.51 -15.09
N LEU A 43 21.42 -1.67 -14.43
CA LEU A 43 20.46 -0.79 -15.09
C LEU A 43 21.10 0.52 -15.59
N GLN A 44 22.36 0.76 -15.27
CA GLN A 44 23.09 1.98 -15.62
C GLN A 44 22.30 3.23 -15.17
N VAL A 45 21.92 3.26 -13.89
CA VAL A 45 21.18 4.36 -13.25
C VAL A 45 21.91 4.83 -11.98
N PRO A 46 21.65 6.05 -11.49
CA PRO A 46 22.24 6.52 -10.24
C PRO A 46 21.88 5.61 -9.05
N VAL A 47 22.86 5.28 -8.22
CA VAL A 47 22.67 4.39 -7.06
C VAL A 47 21.58 4.90 -6.09
N GLY A 48 21.44 6.22 -5.96
CA GLY A 48 20.39 6.84 -5.14
C GLY A 48 18.96 6.60 -5.65
N MET A 49 18.79 6.37 -6.97
CA MET A 49 17.49 5.99 -7.55
C MET A 49 17.09 4.59 -7.06
N ILE A 50 17.98 3.61 -7.19
CA ILE A 50 17.74 2.24 -6.73
C ILE A 50 17.57 2.21 -5.21
N ALA A 51 18.46 2.88 -4.47
CA ALA A 51 18.38 2.93 -3.01
C ALA A 51 17.04 3.48 -2.52
N SER A 52 16.51 4.53 -3.18
CA SER A 52 15.19 5.08 -2.86
C SER A 52 14.08 4.04 -3.07
N PHE A 53 14.06 3.34 -4.20
CA PHE A 53 13.08 2.29 -4.44
C PHE A 53 13.20 1.12 -3.46
N VAL A 54 14.42 0.75 -3.09
CA VAL A 54 14.70 -0.32 -2.12
C VAL A 54 14.15 0.06 -0.74
N LEU A 55 14.37 1.29 -0.30
CA LEU A 55 13.80 1.80 0.95
C LEU A 55 12.26 1.78 0.92
N SER A 56 11.64 2.11 -0.21
CA SER A 56 10.18 1.97 -0.37
C SER A 56 9.72 0.52 -0.17
N VAL A 57 10.40 -0.44 -0.80
CA VAL A 57 10.05 -1.87 -0.69
C VAL A 57 10.26 -2.40 0.72
N LEU A 58 11.33 -1.99 1.39
CA LEU A 58 11.58 -2.36 2.79
C LEU A 58 10.50 -1.79 3.71
N SER A 59 10.19 -0.50 3.57
CA SER A 59 9.13 0.16 4.34
C SER A 59 7.78 -0.55 4.16
N LEU A 60 7.40 -0.87 2.92
CA LEU A 60 6.19 -1.64 2.61
C LEU A 60 6.17 -3.01 3.29
N SER A 61 7.32 -3.69 3.37
CA SER A 61 7.42 -5.05 3.91
C SER A 61 7.30 -5.12 5.45
N ILE A 62 7.67 -4.03 6.12
CA ILE A 62 7.70 -3.91 7.59
C ILE A 62 6.54 -3.07 8.15
N GLN A 63 5.79 -2.38 7.30
CA GLN A 63 4.63 -1.58 7.68
C GLN A 63 3.66 -2.41 8.55
N GLY A 64 3.27 -1.83 9.69
CA GLY A 64 2.37 -2.48 10.67
C GLY A 64 3.00 -3.56 11.54
N LYS A 65 4.31 -3.82 11.40
CA LYS A 65 5.05 -4.79 12.25
C LYS A 65 5.98 -4.13 13.25
N PHE A 66 6.44 -2.91 12.95
CA PHE A 66 7.38 -2.18 13.77
C PHE A 66 6.94 -0.72 13.91
N GLU A 67 7.20 -0.17 15.09
CA GLU A 67 7.11 1.25 15.40
C GLU A 67 8.43 1.69 16.01
N ILE A 68 8.81 2.94 15.76
CA ILE A 68 10.03 3.54 16.30
C ILE A 68 9.67 4.63 17.29
N GLN A 69 10.33 4.64 18.44
CA GLN A 69 10.21 5.72 19.41
C GLN A 69 11.22 6.82 19.06
N VAL A 70 10.73 7.93 18.53
CA VAL A 70 11.58 9.07 18.12
C VAL A 70 11.94 9.93 19.34
N LYS A 71 10.98 10.09 20.26
CA LYS A 71 11.14 10.77 21.56
C LYS A 71 10.34 10.02 22.62
N GLN A 72 10.54 10.36 23.89
CA GLN A 72 9.93 9.66 25.01
C GLN A 72 8.40 9.52 24.88
N ASP A 73 7.71 10.56 24.39
CA ASP A 73 6.26 10.58 24.21
C ASP A 73 5.83 10.54 22.72
N TRP A 74 6.71 10.10 21.81
CA TRP A 74 6.42 10.09 20.37
C TRP A 74 6.91 8.81 19.70
N THR A 75 5.96 7.99 19.25
CA THR A 75 6.18 6.84 18.38
C THR A 75 5.71 7.13 16.95
N GLU A 76 6.42 6.57 15.98
CA GLU A 76 6.09 6.66 14.57
C GLU A 76 6.13 5.29 13.89
N THR A 77 5.28 5.14 12.88
CA THR A 77 5.32 3.97 12.01
C THR A 77 6.44 4.11 10.98
N VAL A 78 7.02 2.99 10.54
CA VAL A 78 8.16 3.00 9.60
C VAL A 78 7.70 3.10 8.14
N ASN A 79 6.79 4.04 7.86
CA ASN A 79 6.16 4.23 6.56
C ASN A 79 6.85 5.36 5.79
N LEU A 80 7.42 5.03 4.63
CA LEU A 80 8.14 5.98 3.79
C LEU A 80 7.35 6.30 2.53
N TYR A 81 7.25 7.59 2.22
CA TYR A 81 6.70 8.09 0.95
C TYR A 81 7.84 8.69 0.13
N LEU A 82 8.24 8.01 -0.94
CA LEU A 82 9.40 8.37 -1.73
C LEU A 82 9.00 8.77 -3.16
N LEU A 83 9.59 9.86 -3.64
CA LEU A 83 9.41 10.38 -4.99
C LEU A 83 10.75 10.47 -5.71
N VAL A 84 10.87 9.74 -6.82
CA VAL A 84 12.04 9.84 -7.71
C VAL A 84 11.69 10.71 -8.91
N ILE A 85 12.41 11.82 -9.06
CA ILE A 85 12.28 12.73 -10.20
C ILE A 85 13.47 12.50 -11.13
N ALA A 86 13.19 12.08 -12.36
CA ALA A 86 14.19 11.87 -13.40
C ALA A 86 13.65 12.30 -14.76
N ARG A 87 14.53 12.71 -15.67
CA ARG A 87 14.17 13.05 -17.05
C ARG A 87 13.47 11.87 -17.74
N PRO A 88 12.67 12.12 -18.80
CA PRO A 88 12.24 11.05 -19.69
C PRO A 88 13.43 10.19 -20.14
N SER A 89 13.21 8.88 -20.30
CA SER A 89 14.23 7.90 -20.70
C SER A 89 15.36 7.62 -19.71
N GLU A 90 15.32 8.14 -18.47
CA GLU A 90 16.27 7.84 -17.37
C GLU A 90 15.99 6.49 -16.66
N ARG A 91 15.33 5.55 -17.35
CA ARG A 91 15.07 4.18 -16.85
C ARG A 91 14.37 4.09 -15.47
N LYS A 92 13.64 5.13 -15.05
CA LYS A 92 12.87 5.17 -13.79
C LYS A 92 11.88 4.01 -13.63
N SER A 93 11.07 3.73 -14.66
CA SER A 93 10.05 2.68 -14.59
C SER A 93 10.68 1.27 -14.62
N PRO A 94 11.67 0.98 -15.48
CA PRO A 94 12.45 -0.26 -15.39
C PRO A 94 13.10 -0.47 -14.01
N ALA A 95 13.74 0.56 -13.45
CA ALA A 95 14.38 0.49 -12.15
C ALA A 95 13.38 0.20 -11.01
N LEU A 96 12.23 0.87 -11.03
CA LEU A 96 11.16 0.58 -10.07
C LEU A 96 10.64 -0.85 -10.22
N LYS A 97 10.44 -1.32 -11.46
CA LYS A 97 9.96 -2.68 -11.75
C LYS A 97 10.91 -3.75 -11.23
N GLU A 98 12.21 -3.57 -11.44
CA GLU A 98 13.26 -4.49 -10.95
C GLU A 98 13.17 -4.63 -9.42
N VAL A 99 13.17 -3.50 -8.73
CA VAL A 99 13.18 -3.48 -7.25
C VAL A 99 11.86 -3.97 -6.65
N THR A 100 10.72 -3.74 -7.31
CA THR A 100 9.39 -4.16 -6.82
C THR A 100 9.01 -5.59 -7.21
N SER A 101 9.75 -6.23 -8.10
CA SER A 101 9.50 -7.61 -8.57
C SER A 101 9.24 -8.62 -7.43
N PRO A 102 10.03 -8.66 -6.33
CA PRO A 102 9.79 -9.61 -5.24
C PRO A 102 8.41 -9.45 -4.57
N ILE A 103 7.92 -8.21 -4.44
CA ILE A 103 6.63 -7.91 -3.82
C ILE A 103 5.48 -8.39 -4.70
N PHE A 104 5.56 -8.14 -6.00
CA PHE A 104 4.54 -8.60 -6.94
C PHE A 104 4.52 -10.12 -7.05
N ASN A 105 5.69 -10.77 -7.08
CA ASN A 105 5.78 -12.24 -7.08
C ASN A 105 5.20 -12.85 -5.81
N TYR A 106 5.42 -12.24 -4.64
CA TYR A 106 4.80 -12.68 -3.39
C TYR A 106 3.27 -12.49 -3.43
N THR A 107 2.81 -11.34 -3.91
CA THR A 107 1.38 -11.01 -4.01
C THR A 107 0.65 -11.98 -4.93
N GLU A 108 1.23 -12.31 -6.08
CA GLU A 108 0.68 -13.29 -7.02
C GLU A 108 0.53 -14.67 -6.37
N LYS A 109 1.59 -15.19 -5.74
CA LYS A 109 1.56 -16.48 -5.04
C LYS A 109 0.52 -16.50 -3.91
N GLU A 110 0.42 -15.42 -3.13
CA GLU A 110 -0.57 -15.33 -2.06
C GLU A 110 -2.00 -15.25 -2.60
N ASN A 111 -2.22 -14.54 -3.70
CA ASN A 111 -3.52 -14.47 -4.35
C ASN A 111 -3.96 -15.85 -4.86
N GLU A 112 -3.06 -16.59 -5.50
CA GLU A 112 -3.35 -17.96 -5.96
C GLU A 112 -3.65 -18.89 -4.79
N ARG A 113 -2.84 -18.83 -3.73
CA ARG A 113 -3.04 -19.64 -2.52
C ARG A 113 -4.36 -19.36 -1.82
N ARG A 114 -4.79 -18.10 -1.79
CA ARG A 114 -6.02 -17.66 -1.11
C ARG A 114 -7.27 -17.76 -1.96
N ARG A 115 -7.15 -17.88 -3.29
CA ARG A 115 -8.26 -17.95 -4.24
C ARG A 115 -9.38 -18.92 -3.83
N PRO A 116 -9.11 -20.18 -3.39
CA PRO A 116 -10.17 -21.09 -2.96
C PRO A 116 -10.91 -20.60 -1.71
N LYS A 117 -10.19 -20.00 -0.75
CA LYS A 117 -10.81 -19.43 0.46
C LYS A 117 -11.69 -18.24 0.12
N ILE A 118 -11.24 -17.36 -0.77
CA ILE A 118 -12.02 -16.21 -1.25
C ILE A 118 -13.32 -16.71 -1.88
N GLN A 119 -13.26 -17.68 -2.79
CA GLN A 119 -14.46 -18.26 -3.42
C GLN A 119 -15.42 -18.89 -2.41
N LYS A 120 -14.88 -19.61 -1.41
CA LYS A 120 -15.68 -20.17 -0.31
C LYS A 120 -16.40 -19.05 0.47
N TYR A 121 -15.67 -18.02 0.89
CA TYR A 121 -16.23 -16.91 1.65
C TYR A 121 -17.24 -16.10 0.83
N GLU A 122 -17.02 -15.93 -0.47
CA GLU A 122 -17.98 -15.28 -1.37
C GLU A 122 -19.28 -16.09 -1.48
N MET A 123 -19.18 -17.41 -1.58
CA MET A 123 -20.35 -18.29 -1.60
C MET A 123 -21.11 -18.25 -0.26
N GLU A 124 -20.41 -18.38 0.86
CA GLU A 124 -20.99 -18.30 2.21
C GLU A 124 -21.68 -16.94 2.41
N LYS A 125 -21.01 -15.85 2.03
CA LYS A 125 -21.59 -14.50 2.06
C LYS A 125 -22.86 -14.44 1.22
N LYS A 126 -22.89 -15.01 0.01
CA LYS A 126 -24.07 -15.02 -0.86
C LYS A 126 -25.24 -15.83 -0.28
N ILE A 127 -24.95 -16.95 0.38
CA ILE A 127 -25.98 -17.76 1.04
C ILE A 127 -26.57 -16.99 2.23
N LEU A 128 -25.71 -16.41 3.07
CA LEU A 128 -26.15 -15.65 4.25
C LEU A 128 -26.95 -14.41 3.85
N THR A 129 -26.51 -13.65 2.86
CA THR A 129 -27.27 -12.48 2.37
C THR A 129 -28.59 -12.90 1.72
N GLY A 130 -28.63 -14.03 1.01
CA GLY A 130 -29.86 -14.60 0.47
C GLY A 130 -30.85 -14.96 1.58
N ARG A 131 -30.39 -15.64 2.64
CA ARG A 131 -31.23 -15.97 3.81
C ARG A 131 -31.77 -14.72 4.50
N LEU A 132 -30.91 -13.73 4.76
CA LEU A 132 -31.33 -12.47 5.35
C LEU A 132 -32.42 -11.79 4.52
N LYS A 133 -32.27 -11.76 3.19
CA LYS A 133 -33.28 -11.18 2.30
C LYS A 133 -34.62 -11.93 2.38
N THR A 134 -34.61 -13.26 2.36
CA THR A 134 -35.83 -14.07 2.51
C THR A 134 -36.52 -13.83 3.86
N ILE A 135 -35.76 -13.79 4.95
CA ILE A 135 -36.30 -13.52 6.29
C ILE A 135 -36.91 -12.12 6.34
N GLN A 136 -36.21 -11.10 5.84
CA GLN A 136 -36.73 -9.73 5.75
C GLN A 136 -38.03 -9.62 4.91
N GLU A 137 -38.08 -10.30 3.77
CA GLU A 137 -39.28 -10.36 2.92
C GLU A 137 -40.45 -11.07 3.62
N SER A 138 -40.19 -12.13 4.39
CA SER A 138 -41.23 -12.80 5.19
C SER A 138 -41.76 -11.95 6.33
N LEU A 139 -40.89 -11.19 7.01
CA LEU A 139 -41.27 -10.31 8.13
C LEU A 139 -42.04 -9.06 7.67
N SER A 140 -41.73 -8.54 6.48
CA SER A 140 -42.41 -7.36 5.91
C SER A 140 -43.82 -7.66 5.40
N LYS A 141 -44.13 -8.92 5.06
CA LYS A 141 -45.48 -9.36 4.69
C LYS A 141 -46.29 -9.66 5.96
N GLN A 142 -46.82 -8.63 6.61
CA GLN A 142 -47.76 -8.79 7.74
C GLN A 142 -49.05 -9.46 7.24
N GLY A 143 -49.30 -10.73 7.62
CA GLY A 143 -50.59 -11.36 7.33
C GLY A 143 -50.66 -12.88 7.20
N GLU A 144 -49.92 -13.65 8.00
CA GLU A 144 -50.20 -15.04 8.42
C GLU A 144 -49.02 -15.46 9.32
N LYS A 145 -49.13 -16.53 10.11
CA LYS A 145 -48.06 -16.96 11.05
C LYS A 145 -46.71 -17.04 10.34
N SER A 146 -45.89 -15.99 10.45
CA SER A 146 -44.58 -15.93 9.82
C SER A 146 -43.74 -17.08 10.38
N GLN A 147 -43.15 -17.85 9.47
CA GLN A 147 -42.27 -18.97 9.82
C GLN A 147 -41.00 -18.51 10.55
N TYR A 148 -40.65 -17.22 10.46
CA TYR A 148 -39.43 -16.63 10.99
C TYR A 148 -39.76 -15.45 11.92
N ASP A 149 -39.00 -15.34 13.02
CA ASP A 149 -39.10 -14.25 14.01
C ASP A 149 -37.97 -13.21 13.81
N ILE A 150 -38.10 -12.04 14.44
CA ILE A 150 -37.09 -10.98 14.44
C ILE A 150 -35.76 -11.49 15.04
N GLN A 151 -35.82 -12.39 16.03
CA GLN A 151 -34.62 -13.06 16.56
C GLN A 151 -33.84 -13.82 15.48
N ASP A 152 -34.50 -14.51 14.56
CA ASP A 152 -33.82 -15.29 13.50
C ASP A 152 -33.06 -14.37 12.52
N ALA A 153 -33.60 -13.17 12.26
CA ALA A 153 -32.93 -12.16 11.44
C ALA A 153 -31.66 -11.62 12.14
N LEU A 154 -31.75 -11.37 13.45
CA LEU A 154 -30.62 -10.88 14.26
C LEU A 154 -29.53 -11.96 14.40
N ASP A 155 -29.90 -13.22 14.60
CA ASP A 155 -28.95 -14.33 14.69
C ASP A 155 -28.21 -14.57 13.37
N CYS A 156 -28.92 -14.45 12.24
CA CYS A 156 -28.31 -14.54 10.92
C CYS A 156 -27.40 -13.33 10.60
N GLN A 157 -27.69 -12.16 11.18
CA GLN A 157 -26.91 -10.93 11.04
C GLN A 157 -25.68 -10.89 11.96
N CYS A 158 -25.75 -11.54 13.12
CA CYS A 158 -24.69 -11.61 14.13
C CYS A 158 -23.81 -12.86 14.03
N CYS A 159 -24.01 -13.71 13.02
CA CYS A 159 -23.22 -14.92 12.83
C CYS A 159 -21.72 -14.58 12.83
N PRO A 160 -20.92 -15.13 13.77
CA PRO A 160 -19.53 -14.72 13.93
C PRO A 160 -18.75 -15.09 12.67
N ALA A 161 -18.12 -14.08 12.06
CA ALA A 161 -17.15 -14.28 11.01
C ALA A 161 -15.96 -15.02 11.61
N ASN A 162 -15.92 -16.34 11.39
CA ASN A 162 -14.88 -17.24 11.87
C ASN A 162 -13.56 -17.02 11.11
#